data_AF-A0A075JCW3-F1
#
_entry.id   AF-A0A075JCW3-F1
#
_cell.length_a   1.000
_cell.length_b   1.000
_cell.length_c   1.000
_cell.angle_alpha   90.00
_cell.angle_beta   90.00
_cell.angle_gamma   90.00
#
_symmetry.space_group_name_H-M   'P 1'
#
loop_
_entity.id
_entity.type
_entity.pdbx_description
1 polymer ?
#
loop_
_entity_poly.entity_id
_entity_poly.type
_entity_poly.pdbx_seq_one_letter_code
_entity_poly.pdbx_strand_id
1 'polypeptide(L)'
;MGFDSSSPSADVSPYSKTGKSFTCGAIAAGLIACQKEKATGNVLCLQSLEQRMAVRFPSNVSKIRPRDPGERPTPLQVKLANGATCSAASHDQTTHYQDRRSWLYCDSAGDAVLLLPKDFDPTKGAGQKYFDKTNATWTAQYSVNNMAPKTVAVTKVVYAP
;
A
#
# COMPACT_ATOMS: atom_id res chain seq x y z
N MET A 1 -4.38 16.09 46.35
CA MET A 1 -5.12 16.20 45.09
C MET A 1 -4.25 16.98 44.12
N GLY A 2 -3.70 16.30 43.11
CA GLY A 2 -2.88 16.91 42.06
C GLY A 2 -2.83 15.89 40.92
N PHE A 3 -3.66 16.10 39.90
CA PHE A 3 -3.64 15.28 38.69
C PHE A 3 -2.52 15.81 37.81
N ASP A 4 -1.41 15.08 37.78
CA ASP A 4 -0.31 15.37 36.88
C ASP A 4 -0.76 15.05 35.45
N SER A 5 -0.86 16.08 34.64
CA SER A 5 -1.35 16.04 33.27
C SER A 5 -0.25 15.57 32.34
N SER A 6 0.05 14.27 32.40
CA SER A 6 0.88 13.62 31.38
C SER A 6 0.06 13.44 30.11
N SER A 7 0.09 14.44 29.23
CA SER A 7 -0.37 14.30 27.84
C SER A 7 0.40 13.14 27.21
N PRO A 8 -0.26 12.09 26.68
CA PRO A 8 0.46 11.07 25.93
C PRO A 8 1.05 11.72 24.67
N SER A 9 2.37 11.66 24.61
CA SER A 9 3.23 12.12 23.54
C SER A 9 2.69 11.70 22.16
N ALA A 10 2.74 12.62 21.20
CA ALA A 10 2.36 12.38 19.81
C ALA A 10 2.84 11.01 19.30
N ASP A 11 1.88 10.18 18.91
CA ASP A 11 2.02 8.82 18.37
C ASP A 11 3.20 8.70 17.38
N VAL A 12 4.33 8.16 17.84
CA VAL A 12 5.35 7.61 16.94
C VAL A 12 4.88 6.22 16.53
N SER A 13 4.30 6.12 15.33
CA SER A 13 4.03 4.81 14.74
C SER A 13 5.36 4.05 14.55
N PRO A 14 5.50 2.79 15.01
CA PRO A 14 6.70 1.99 14.72
C PRO A 14 6.86 1.74 13.21
N TYR A 15 5.82 2.02 12.43
CA TYR A 15 5.75 1.84 10.99
C TYR A 15 5.95 3.14 10.19
N SER A 16 6.05 4.31 10.84
CA SER A 16 6.28 5.60 10.16
C SER A 16 7.11 6.56 11.01
N LYS A 17 8.25 6.99 10.44
CA LYS A 17 9.13 8.01 11.03
C LYS A 17 8.62 9.44 10.86
N THR A 18 7.47 9.62 10.19
CA THR A 18 6.88 10.95 9.99
C THR A 18 5.85 11.21 11.09
N GLY A 19 6.14 12.18 11.97
CA GLY A 19 5.34 12.53 13.16
C GLY A 19 3.94 13.11 12.91
N LYS A 20 3.34 12.81 11.75
CA LYS A 20 1.96 13.18 11.35
C LYS A 20 1.15 11.94 10.91
N SER A 21 1.58 10.75 11.31
CA SER A 21 0.96 9.49 10.87
C SER A 21 0.04 8.96 11.96
N PHE A 22 -1.22 8.70 11.63
CA PHE A 22 -2.14 8.02 12.53
C PHE A 22 -1.69 6.56 12.75
N THR A 23 -1.66 6.13 13.99
CA THR A 23 -1.50 4.73 14.38
C THR A 23 -2.82 4.00 14.12
N CYS A 24 -2.86 3.35 12.97
CA CYS A 24 -3.66 2.17 12.74
C CYS A 24 -3.23 1.14 13.81
N GLY A 25 -3.95 1.05 14.95
CA GLY A 25 -3.63 0.10 16.04
C GLY A 25 -3.54 -1.37 15.57
N ALA A 26 -3.38 -2.35 16.46
CA ALA A 26 -3.10 -3.75 16.08
C ALA A 26 -4.03 -4.34 14.99
N ILE A 27 -5.30 -3.90 14.94
CA ILE A 27 -6.28 -4.30 13.92
C ILE A 27 -5.86 -3.88 12.50
N ALA A 28 -5.14 -2.78 12.37
CA ALA A 28 -4.82 -2.14 11.10
C ALA A 28 -3.39 -2.42 10.58
N ALA A 29 -2.55 -3.09 11.38
CA ALA A 29 -1.24 -3.58 10.94
C ALA A 29 -1.32 -4.59 9.78
N GLY A 30 -2.44 -5.31 9.65
CA GLY A 30 -2.68 -6.30 8.59
C GLY A 30 -3.61 -5.84 7.46
N LEU A 31 -4.03 -4.57 7.43
CA LEU A 31 -5.03 -4.11 6.47
C LEU A 31 -4.37 -3.55 5.21
N ILE A 32 -4.79 -4.06 4.06
CA ILE A 32 -4.21 -3.79 2.75
C ILE A 32 -4.88 -2.57 2.11
N ALA A 33 -6.21 -2.52 2.12
CA ALA A 33 -7.00 -1.43 1.55
C ALA A 33 -8.32 -1.29 2.30
N CYS A 34 -8.80 -0.07 2.49
CA CYS A 34 -10.01 0.23 3.26
C CYS A 34 -10.94 1.17 2.50
N GLN A 35 -12.24 0.93 2.60
CA GLN A 35 -13.29 1.80 2.09
C GLN A 35 -14.32 2.12 3.18
N LYS A 36 -14.85 3.35 3.17
CA LYS A 36 -15.95 3.75 4.06
C LYS A 36 -17.28 3.41 3.39
N GLU A 37 -18.11 2.63 4.07
CA GLU A 37 -19.45 2.29 3.62
C GLU A 37 -20.39 3.47 3.88
N LYS A 38 -20.87 4.11 2.80
CA LYS A 38 -21.71 5.33 2.91
C LYS A 38 -23.00 5.10 3.72
N ALA A 39 -23.60 3.92 3.60
CA ALA A 39 -24.90 3.61 4.20
C ALA A 39 -24.82 3.35 5.72
N THR A 40 -23.73 2.75 6.19
CA THR A 40 -23.58 2.30 7.59
C THR A 40 -22.61 3.16 8.39
N GLY A 41 -21.76 3.94 7.71
CA GLY A 41 -20.64 4.65 8.35
C GLY A 41 -19.48 3.75 8.76
N ASN A 42 -19.61 2.42 8.57
CA ASN A 42 -18.57 1.44 8.86
C ASN A 42 -17.43 1.51 7.85
N VAL A 43 -16.32 0.87 8.21
CA VAL A 43 -15.16 0.73 7.34
C VAL A 43 -14.99 -0.74 7.03
N LEU A 44 -14.92 -1.06 5.74
CA LEU A 44 -14.56 -2.38 5.25
C LEU A 44 -13.10 -2.34 4.80
N CYS A 45 -12.27 -3.19 5.38
CA CYS A 45 -10.87 -3.30 5.04
C CYS A 45 -10.51 -4.71 4.59
N LEU A 46 -9.81 -4.82 3.46
CA LEU A 46 -9.22 -6.07 2.99
C LEU A 46 -8.02 -6.41 3.87
N GLN A 47 -7.98 -7.64 4.38
CA GLN A 47 -6.87 -8.17 5.18
C GLN A 47 -6.02 -9.13 4.34
N SER A 48 -6.65 -9.95 3.50
CA SER A 48 -5.94 -10.86 2.59
C SER A 48 -6.78 -11.10 1.34
N LEU A 49 -6.16 -10.90 0.17
CA LEU A 49 -6.77 -11.23 -1.11
C LEU A 49 -6.80 -12.74 -1.37
N GLU A 50 -5.71 -13.43 -1.03
CA GLU A 50 -5.56 -14.87 -1.24
C GLU A 50 -6.58 -15.66 -0.44
N GLN A 51 -6.76 -15.29 0.83
CA GLN A 51 -7.71 -15.93 1.74
C GLN A 51 -9.11 -15.33 1.64
N ARG A 52 -9.31 -14.31 0.79
CA ARG A 52 -10.58 -13.57 0.61
C ARG A 52 -11.13 -13.03 1.93
N MET A 53 -10.25 -12.49 2.77
CA MET A 53 -10.59 -11.99 4.10
C MET A 53 -10.72 -10.47 4.10
N ALA A 54 -11.80 -10.00 4.72
CA ALA A 54 -12.03 -8.61 5.01
C ALA A 54 -12.57 -8.46 6.44
N VAL A 55 -12.20 -7.37 7.10
CA VAL A 55 -12.73 -6.99 8.41
C VAL A 55 -13.61 -5.76 8.25
N ARG A 56 -14.73 -5.75 8.96
CA ARG A 56 -15.63 -4.59 9.04
C ARG A 56 -15.65 -4.11 10.48
N PHE A 57 -15.45 -2.82 10.68
CA PHE A 57 -15.52 -2.22 12.02
C PHE A 57 -16.19 -0.84 11.98
N PRO A 58 -16.90 -0.46 13.05
CA PRO A 58 -17.43 0.88 13.20
C PRO A 58 -16.26 1.87 13.32
N SER A 59 -16.38 3.02 12.65
CA SER A 59 -15.34 4.04 12.68
C SER A 59 -15.93 5.41 12.99
N ASN A 60 -15.42 6.01 14.05
CA ASN A 60 -15.60 7.42 14.38
C ASN A 60 -14.70 8.33 13.52
N VAL A 61 -13.92 7.78 12.58
CA VAL A 61 -13.09 8.55 11.67
C VAL A 61 -14.00 9.38 10.75
N SER A 62 -14.02 10.68 11.03
CA SER A 62 -14.83 11.67 10.31
C SER A 62 -14.44 11.79 8.85
N LYS A 63 -13.16 11.50 8.53
CA LYS A 63 -12.61 11.53 7.17
C LYS A 63 -11.66 10.36 6.93
N ILE A 64 -12.19 9.24 6.45
CA ILE A 64 -11.39 8.43 5.53
C ILE A 64 -11.39 9.23 4.26
N ARG A 65 -10.22 9.72 3.81
CA ARG A 65 -10.12 10.26 2.45
C ARG A 65 -10.35 9.05 1.54
N PRO A 66 -11.55 8.89 0.95
CA PRO A 66 -11.73 7.84 -0.02
C PRO A 66 -10.77 8.22 -1.14
N ARG A 67 -9.84 7.33 -1.50
CA ARG A 67 -9.29 7.47 -2.85
C ARG A 67 -10.48 7.17 -3.74
N ASP A 68 -10.88 8.13 -4.55
CA ASP A 68 -11.81 7.84 -5.62
C ASP A 68 -11.21 6.67 -6.44
N PRO A 69 -11.87 5.50 -6.48
CA PRO A 69 -11.38 4.35 -7.24
C PRO A 69 -11.18 4.72 -8.71
N GLY A 70 -11.93 5.70 -9.23
CA GLY A 70 -11.87 6.15 -10.61
C GLY A 70 -10.63 6.99 -10.94
N GLU A 71 -10.13 7.81 -10.01
CA GLU A 71 -8.98 8.67 -10.30
C GLU A 71 -7.64 7.95 -10.07
N ARG A 72 -7.57 7.05 -9.07
CA ARG A 72 -6.30 6.54 -8.54
C ARG A 72 -6.41 5.13 -7.93
N PRO A 73 -6.78 4.12 -8.72
CA PRO A 73 -6.99 2.77 -8.19
C PRO A 73 -5.68 2.16 -7.68
N THR A 74 -5.74 1.55 -6.51
CA THR A 74 -4.61 0.86 -5.86
C THR A 74 -4.52 -0.56 -6.41
N PRO A 75 -3.48 -0.96 -7.18
CA PRO A 75 -3.24 -2.37 -7.49
C PRO A 75 -3.08 -3.15 -6.20
N LEU A 76 -3.80 -4.24 -6.19
CA LEU A 76 -3.90 -5.22 -5.12
C LEU A 76 -3.11 -6.48 -5.49
N GLN A 77 -3.12 -6.84 -6.77
CA GLN A 77 -2.32 -7.93 -7.31
C GLN A 77 -1.88 -7.60 -8.73
N VAL A 78 -0.67 -7.99 -9.10
CA VAL A 78 -0.07 -7.79 -10.43
C VAL A 78 0.52 -9.10 -10.89
N LYS A 79 0.28 -9.50 -12.13
CA LYS A 79 1.00 -10.58 -12.79
C LYS A 79 1.94 -10.01 -13.84
N LEU A 80 3.15 -10.53 -13.88
CA LEU A 80 4.22 -10.10 -14.77
C LEU A 80 4.51 -11.16 -15.84
N ALA A 81 5.11 -10.73 -16.95
CA ALA A 81 5.47 -11.63 -18.05
C ALA A 81 6.60 -12.62 -17.69
N ASN A 82 7.38 -12.33 -16.65
CA ASN A 82 8.40 -13.23 -16.11
C ASN A 82 7.81 -14.32 -15.18
N GLY A 83 6.48 -14.41 -15.05
CA GLY A 83 5.78 -15.40 -14.24
C GLY A 83 5.52 -14.98 -12.79
N ALA A 84 6.12 -13.89 -12.31
CA ALA A 84 5.92 -13.43 -10.93
C ALA A 84 4.53 -12.80 -10.73
N THR A 85 3.97 -13.05 -9.54
CA THR A 85 2.77 -12.42 -9.00
C THR A 85 3.15 -11.53 -7.83
N CYS A 86 2.81 -10.25 -7.92
CA CYS A 86 3.08 -9.27 -6.87
C CYS A 86 1.80 -8.84 -6.18
N SER A 87 1.78 -8.89 -4.84
CA SER A 87 0.63 -8.58 -4.00
C SER A 87 0.87 -7.34 -3.16
N ALA A 88 -0.19 -6.59 -2.89
CA ALA A 88 -0.12 -5.41 -2.04
C ALA A 88 0.13 -5.80 -0.58
N ALA A 89 1.12 -5.17 0.04
CA ALA A 89 1.40 -5.28 1.47
C ALA A 89 0.82 -4.07 2.22
N SER A 90 0.44 -4.28 3.49
CA SER A 90 -0.09 -3.22 4.36
C SER A 90 0.97 -2.17 4.74
N HIS A 91 2.25 -2.54 4.67
CA HIS A 91 3.38 -1.68 4.99
C HIS A 91 4.60 -2.07 4.16
N ASP A 92 5.62 -1.22 4.23
CA ASP A 92 6.92 -1.51 3.66
C ASP A 92 7.64 -2.59 4.49
N GLN A 93 8.17 -3.62 3.84
CA GLN A 93 8.69 -4.84 4.46
C GLN A 93 10.19 -5.06 4.20
N THR A 94 10.83 -4.29 3.30
CA THR A 94 12.24 -4.51 2.95
C THR A 94 12.97 -3.21 2.59
N THR A 95 14.29 -3.30 2.40
CA THR A 95 15.11 -2.20 1.86
C THR A 95 15.06 -2.23 0.34
N HIS A 96 14.90 -1.06 -0.29
CA HIS A 96 14.75 -0.94 -1.74
C HIS A 96 15.92 -0.24 -2.42
N TYR A 97 16.05 -0.48 -3.73
CA TYR A 97 17.13 0.07 -4.54
C TYR A 97 17.12 1.59 -4.51
N GLN A 98 18.22 2.20 -4.04
CA GLN A 98 18.41 3.65 -3.93
C GLN A 98 17.26 4.37 -3.20
N ASP A 99 16.83 3.86 -2.05
CA ASP A 99 15.76 4.46 -1.22
C ASP A 99 14.43 4.66 -1.96
N ARG A 100 14.21 3.91 -3.04
CA ARG A 100 12.90 3.82 -3.68
C ARG A 100 11.91 3.16 -2.72
N ARG A 101 10.64 3.12 -3.10
CA ARG A 101 9.58 2.57 -2.27
C ARG A 101 8.78 1.53 -3.03
N SER A 102 8.30 0.53 -2.30
CA SER A 102 7.37 -0.47 -2.78
C SER A 102 6.34 -0.81 -1.72
N TRP A 103 5.13 -1.09 -2.20
CA TRP A 103 4.06 -1.77 -1.49
C TRP A 103 3.56 -2.99 -2.25
N LEU A 104 4.24 -3.38 -3.34
CA LEU A 104 3.91 -4.56 -4.15
C LEU A 104 5.08 -5.55 -4.11
N TYR A 105 4.86 -6.65 -3.41
CA TYR A 105 5.84 -7.70 -3.11
C TYR A 105 5.55 -8.94 -3.94
N CYS A 106 6.57 -9.49 -4.59
CA CYS A 106 6.44 -10.53 -5.59
C CYS A 106 6.84 -11.91 -5.05
N ASP A 107 6.08 -12.93 -5.43
CA ASP A 107 6.29 -14.35 -5.11
C ASP A 107 7.44 -14.99 -5.91
N SER A 108 8.63 -14.39 -5.88
CA SER A 108 9.81 -14.93 -6.57
C SER A 108 10.92 -15.29 -5.59
N ALA A 109 11.96 -15.98 -6.09
CA ALA A 109 13.15 -16.24 -5.28
C ALA A 109 13.83 -14.92 -4.86
N GLY A 110 13.90 -14.69 -3.54
CA GLY A 110 14.47 -13.48 -2.94
C GLY A 110 13.46 -12.37 -2.68
N ASP A 111 13.94 -11.24 -2.16
CA ASP A 111 13.12 -10.07 -1.81
C ASP A 111 12.76 -9.29 -3.08
N ALA A 112 11.77 -9.79 -3.82
CA ALA A 112 11.33 -9.20 -5.07
C ALA A 112 10.16 -8.23 -4.88
N VAL A 113 10.24 -7.09 -5.56
CA VAL A 113 9.28 -6.00 -5.42
C VAL A 113 9.09 -5.24 -6.74
N LEU A 114 7.91 -4.64 -6.92
CA LEU A 114 7.73 -3.59 -7.93
C LEU A 114 8.05 -2.24 -7.29
N LEU A 115 8.87 -1.42 -7.93
CA LEU A 115 9.29 -0.14 -7.39
C LEU A 115 8.47 1.02 -7.94
N LEU A 116 8.10 1.94 -7.06
CA LEU A 116 7.58 3.25 -7.45
C LEU A 116 8.67 4.09 -8.12
N PRO A 117 8.32 5.01 -9.03
CA PRO A 117 9.28 5.93 -9.65
C PRO A 117 10.08 6.72 -8.61
N LYS A 118 11.30 7.13 -8.99
CA LYS A 118 12.20 7.86 -8.10
C LYS A 118 11.63 9.23 -7.67
N ASP A 119 10.82 9.86 -8.52
CA ASP A 119 10.13 11.12 -8.28
C ASP A 119 8.80 10.96 -7.53
N PHE A 120 8.50 9.76 -6.99
CA PHE A 120 7.24 9.52 -6.31
C PHE A 120 7.08 10.42 -5.06
N ASP A 121 5.99 11.18 -5.01
CA ASP A 121 5.63 12.03 -3.87
C ASP A 121 4.40 11.45 -3.15
N PRO A 122 4.53 11.00 -1.89
CA PRO A 122 3.44 10.40 -1.14
C PRO A 122 2.37 11.44 -0.76
N THR A 123 2.73 12.72 -0.68
CA THR A 123 1.84 13.82 -0.27
C THR A 123 0.89 14.23 -1.39
N LYS A 124 1.34 14.05 -2.64
CA LYS A 124 0.53 14.25 -3.85
C LYS A 124 -0.40 13.09 -4.14
N GLY A 125 -0.46 12.08 -3.26
CA GLY A 125 -1.36 10.93 -3.32
C GLY A 125 -0.81 9.79 -4.19
N ALA A 126 -0.72 8.59 -3.60
CA ALA A 126 -0.23 7.39 -4.26
C ALA A 126 -1.22 6.78 -5.27
N GLY A 127 -1.61 7.54 -6.31
CA GLY A 127 -2.25 7.00 -7.52
C GLY A 127 -1.27 6.23 -8.39
N GLN A 128 -0.48 5.37 -7.75
CA GLN A 128 0.19 4.17 -8.24
C GLN A 128 0.81 4.26 -9.64
N LYS A 129 1.86 5.08 -9.76
CA LYS A 129 2.79 5.14 -10.90
C LYS A 129 3.69 3.89 -11.03
N TYR A 130 3.28 2.73 -10.52
CA TYR A 130 4.06 1.49 -10.69
C TYR A 130 4.21 1.09 -12.15
N PHE A 131 3.24 1.50 -12.98
CA PHE A 131 3.14 1.10 -14.35
C PHE A 131 3.40 2.27 -15.28
N ASP A 132 4.34 2.10 -16.20
CA ASP A 132 4.40 2.89 -17.42
C ASP A 132 3.34 2.36 -18.40
N LYS A 133 2.42 3.24 -18.79
CA LYS A 133 1.27 2.97 -19.66
C LYS A 133 1.36 3.71 -21.00
N THR A 134 2.52 4.26 -21.33
CA THR A 134 2.75 5.01 -22.58
C THR A 134 2.56 4.16 -23.83
N ASN A 135 2.77 2.85 -23.71
CA ASN A 135 2.60 1.87 -24.77
C ASN A 135 1.42 0.93 -24.48
N ALA A 136 0.97 0.21 -25.52
CA ALA A 136 -0.11 -0.79 -25.40
C ALA A 136 0.19 -1.85 -24.33
N THR A 137 1.45 -2.30 -24.25
CA THR A 137 1.91 -3.18 -23.18
C THR A 137 2.43 -2.34 -22.02
N TRP A 138 1.77 -2.45 -20.87
CA TRP A 138 2.22 -1.77 -19.66
C TRP A 138 3.49 -2.42 -19.14
N THR A 139 4.36 -1.62 -18.52
CA THR A 139 5.59 -2.12 -17.91
C THR A 139 5.76 -1.63 -16.49
N ALA A 140 6.51 -2.39 -15.68
CA ALA A 140 6.81 -2.06 -14.29
C ALA A 140 8.32 -2.18 -14.02
N GLN A 141 8.78 -1.50 -12.98
CA GLN A 141 10.17 -1.58 -12.51
C GLN A 141 10.29 -2.69 -11.47
N TYR A 142 10.85 -3.83 -11.84
CA TYR A 142 10.97 -5.04 -11.02
C TYR A 142 12.37 -5.14 -10.42
N SER A 143 12.47 -5.22 -9.10
CA SER A 143 13.71 -5.33 -8.35
C SER A 143 13.73 -6.61 -7.54
N VAL A 144 14.89 -7.25 -7.42
CA VAL A 144 15.11 -8.44 -6.59
C VAL A 144 16.32 -8.19 -5.71
N ASN A 145 16.22 -8.51 -4.41
CA ASN A 145 17.34 -8.39 -3.45
C ASN A 145 18.00 -7.01 -3.49
N ASN A 146 17.20 -5.94 -3.52
CA ASN A 146 17.69 -4.56 -3.53
C ASN A 146 18.61 -4.21 -4.75
N MET A 147 18.58 -5.01 -5.81
CA MET A 147 19.39 -4.76 -7.02
C MET A 147 18.74 -3.73 -7.95
N ALA A 148 19.53 -3.25 -8.93
CA ALA A 148 19.03 -2.35 -9.96
C ALA A 148 17.79 -2.97 -10.66
N PRO A 149 16.70 -2.21 -10.81
CA PRO A 149 15.46 -2.75 -11.34
C PRO A 149 15.55 -3.00 -12.83
N LYS A 150 14.81 -4.02 -13.29
CA LYS A 150 14.59 -4.32 -14.69
C LYS A 150 13.17 -3.92 -15.07
N THR A 151 13.00 -3.45 -16.30
CA THR A 151 11.66 -3.22 -16.86
C THR A 151 11.04 -4.56 -17.26
N VAL A 152 9.85 -4.86 -16.74
CA VAL A 152 9.12 -6.10 -17.03
C VAL A 152 7.71 -5.77 -17.48
N ALA A 153 7.21 -6.50 -18.48
CA ALA A 153 5.84 -6.34 -18.96
C ALA A 153 4.82 -6.83 -17.93
N VAL A 154 3.72 -6.10 -17.81
CA VAL A 154 2.59 -6.42 -16.94
C VAL A 154 1.54 -7.16 -17.77
N THR A 155 1.12 -8.33 -17.30
CA THR A 155 0.12 -9.16 -17.98
C THR A 155 -1.27 -8.99 -17.39
N LYS A 156 -1.37 -8.73 -16.08
CA LYS A 156 -2.65 -8.50 -15.40
C LYS A 156 -2.46 -7.61 -14.19
N VAL A 157 -3.44 -6.73 -13.94
CA VAL A 157 -3.54 -5.97 -12.69
C VAL A 157 -4.94 -6.13 -12.12
N VAL A 158 -5.03 -6.46 -10.84
CA VAL A 158 -6.25 -6.43 -10.04
C VAL A 158 -6.18 -5.20 -9.17
N TYR A 159 -7.20 -4.37 -9.20
CA TYR A 159 -7.27 -3.14 -8.42
C TYR A 159 -8.25 -3.28 -7.25
N ALA A 160 -8.03 -2.47 -6.22
CA ALA A 160 -9.00 -2.30 -5.16
C ALA A 160 -10.30 -1.69 -5.71
N PRO A 161 -11.47 -2.14 -5.21
CA PRO A 161 -12.76 -1.57 -5.58
C PRO A 161 -12.89 -0.11 -5.14
#